data_AF-A0A401MNN3-F1
#
_entry.id   AF-A0A401MNN3-F1
#
_cell.length_a   1.000
_cell.length_b   1.000
_cell.length_c   1.000
_cell.angle_alpha   90.00
_cell.angle_beta   90.00
_cell.angle_gamma   90.00
#
_symmetry.space_group_name_H-M   'P 1'
#
loop_
_entity.id
_entity.type
_entity.pdbx_description
1 polymer ?
#
loop_
_entity_poly.entity_id
_entity_poly.type
_entity_poly.pdbx_seq_one_letter_code
_entity_poly.pdbx_strand_id
1 'polypeptide(L)'
;MTDKTMTADEAVSWLHSGMTLGIGGWGSRRKPMALVRALLRAEITDLTVVSYGGPDVGMLAAAGRIRRLVTPFVTLDSIPLEPHYRAARERGAFELMEIDEAMFMWGLHAAANRLPFLPVRAGTGSDVMRVNPGLRTVTSPYDDGETLVAMPALRLDAALVHVNRADRRGNGQYLGPDPYFDDLFCEAAQTAYVSCERIVDTAELTKEAAPQTLLIKRHTVTGVVEAPNGAHFTSCAPEYGRDEAFQKRYATTPWAQFAARFLGGDEQAYQSAIREAP
;
A
#
# COMPACT_ATOMS: atom_id res chain seq x y z
N MET A 1 21.53 16.32 11.67
CA MET A 1 20.57 15.25 11.35
C MET A 1 19.97 15.55 10.00
N THR A 2 19.80 14.54 9.15
CA THR A 2 19.48 14.73 7.72
C THR A 2 17.98 14.97 7.51
N ASP A 3 17.69 15.98 6.71
CA ASP A 3 16.39 16.27 6.16
C ASP A 3 16.01 15.22 5.11
N LYS A 4 14.81 14.65 5.21
CA LYS A 4 14.31 13.58 4.32
C LYS A 4 13.22 14.06 3.37
N THR A 5 12.90 15.36 3.35
CA THR A 5 11.85 15.86 2.46
C THR A 5 12.27 15.72 1.00
N MET A 6 11.35 15.26 0.17
CA MET A 6 11.52 15.12 -1.28
C MET A 6 10.16 15.23 -1.97
N THR A 7 10.19 15.37 -3.29
CA THR A 7 9.00 15.30 -4.15
C THR A 7 8.57 13.85 -4.38
N ALA A 8 7.34 13.65 -4.85
CA ALA A 8 6.84 12.32 -5.22
C ALA A 8 7.67 11.69 -6.36
N ASP A 9 8.11 12.50 -7.33
CA ASP A 9 8.91 12.02 -8.46
C ASP A 9 10.34 11.65 -8.02
N GLU A 10 10.95 12.40 -7.09
CA GLU A 10 12.22 12.02 -6.46
C GLU A 10 12.08 10.70 -5.70
N ALA A 11 11.01 10.50 -4.90
CA ALA A 11 10.77 9.23 -4.21
C ALA A 11 10.66 8.04 -5.20
N VAL A 12 9.90 8.21 -6.28
CA VAL A 12 9.71 7.18 -7.31
C VAL A 12 10.98 6.92 -8.12
N SER A 13 11.87 7.90 -8.28
CA SER A 13 13.14 7.73 -9.01
C SER A 13 14.12 6.72 -8.38
N TRP A 14 13.91 6.37 -7.11
CA TRP A 14 14.66 5.32 -6.42
C TRP A 14 14.08 3.91 -6.64
N LEU A 15 12.90 3.83 -7.25
CA LEU A 15 12.24 2.58 -7.59
C LEU A 15 12.68 2.12 -8.98
N HIS A 16 12.69 0.81 -9.19
CA HIS A 16 13.13 0.21 -10.45
C HIS A 16 12.25 -0.98 -10.81
N SER A 17 12.19 -1.29 -12.11
CA SER A 17 11.47 -2.48 -12.57
C SER A 17 12.02 -3.76 -11.93
N GLY A 18 11.14 -4.71 -11.64
CA GLY A 18 11.51 -5.98 -10.98
C GLY A 18 11.38 -5.96 -9.46
N MET A 19 11.27 -4.79 -8.83
CA MET A 19 11.17 -4.64 -7.38
C MET A 19 9.90 -5.27 -6.77
N THR A 20 10.03 -5.69 -5.51
CA THR A 20 8.91 -6.00 -4.63
C THR A 20 8.49 -4.74 -3.87
N LEU A 21 7.33 -4.20 -4.25
CA LEU A 21 6.78 -2.94 -3.76
C LEU A 21 5.62 -3.20 -2.79
N GLY A 22 5.80 -2.81 -1.53
CA GLY A 22 4.71 -2.74 -0.56
C GLY A 22 3.92 -1.44 -0.70
N ILE A 23 2.59 -1.52 -0.69
CA ILE A 23 1.72 -0.35 -0.72
C ILE A 23 0.77 -0.43 0.49
N GLY A 24 0.93 0.51 1.41
CA GLY A 24 0.15 0.63 2.64
C GLY A 24 -1.30 1.04 2.40
N GLY A 25 -1.95 1.50 3.47
CA GLY A 25 -3.40 1.68 3.53
C GLY A 25 -4.16 0.36 3.42
N TRP A 26 -5.48 0.45 3.25
CA TRP A 26 -6.38 -0.70 3.27
C TRP A 26 -7.52 -0.54 2.29
N GLY A 27 -7.63 -1.39 1.26
CA GLY A 27 -8.73 -1.26 0.30
C GLY A 27 -8.76 0.14 -0.29
N SER A 28 -9.87 0.86 -0.13
CA SER A 28 -9.97 2.27 -0.50
C SER A 28 -9.91 3.20 0.72
N ARG A 29 -8.91 2.99 1.59
CA ARG A 29 -8.65 3.78 2.79
C ARG A 29 -7.16 4.10 2.91
N ARG A 30 -6.85 5.40 3.00
CA ARG A 30 -5.52 6.00 3.16
C ARG A 30 -4.44 5.41 2.26
N LYS A 31 -4.80 5.11 1.01
CA LYS A 31 -3.82 4.65 0.01
C LYS A 31 -2.90 5.81 -0.36
N PRO A 32 -1.59 5.60 -0.59
CA PRO A 32 -0.67 6.64 -1.04
C PRO A 32 -0.85 6.98 -2.53
N MET A 33 -2.06 7.41 -2.91
CA MET A 33 -2.46 7.52 -4.31
C MET A 33 -1.63 8.55 -5.10
N ALA A 34 -1.14 9.62 -4.48
CA ALA A 34 -0.20 10.55 -5.11
C ALA A 34 1.12 9.88 -5.50
N LEU A 35 1.66 9.00 -4.65
CA LEU A 35 2.86 8.21 -4.97
C LEU A 35 2.56 7.14 -6.03
N VAL A 36 1.37 6.52 -5.99
CA VAL A 36 0.93 5.58 -7.04
C VAL A 36 0.81 6.30 -8.40
N ARG A 37 0.25 7.51 -8.44
CA ARG A 37 0.19 8.33 -9.66
C ARG A 37 1.58 8.71 -10.17
N ALA A 38 2.50 9.07 -9.28
CA ALA A 38 3.90 9.30 -9.63
C ALA A 38 4.56 8.04 -10.22
N LEU A 39 4.32 6.88 -9.63
CA LEU A 39 4.79 5.59 -10.15
C LEU A 39 4.22 5.28 -11.54
N LEU A 40 2.95 5.60 -11.79
CA LEU A 40 2.31 5.40 -13.10
C LEU A 40 2.86 6.31 -14.20
N ARG A 41 3.35 7.50 -13.84
CA ARG A 41 4.08 8.39 -14.76
C ARG A 41 5.46 7.86 -15.09
N ALA A 42 6.10 7.16 -14.16
CA ALA A 42 7.37 6.50 -14.42
C ALA A 42 7.20 5.30 -15.38
N GLU A 43 8.24 4.97 -16.14
CA GLU A 43 8.27 3.80 -17.03
C GLU A 43 8.62 2.49 -16.27
N ILE A 44 8.35 2.45 -14.96
CA ILE A 44 8.61 1.30 -14.10
C ILE A 44 7.55 0.23 -14.33
N THR A 45 7.98 -1.03 -14.45
CA THR A 45 7.10 -2.19 -14.68
C THR A 45 7.66 -3.43 -13.98
N ASP A 46 7.14 -4.63 -14.27
CA ASP A 46 7.63 -5.90 -13.74
C ASP A 46 7.64 -5.96 -12.20
N LEU A 47 6.68 -5.29 -11.56
CA LEU A 47 6.63 -5.18 -10.10
C LEU A 47 6.00 -6.43 -9.49
N THR A 48 6.57 -6.88 -8.37
CA THR A 48 5.82 -7.67 -7.39
C THR A 48 5.13 -6.69 -6.44
N VAL A 49 3.80 -6.58 -6.48
CA VAL A 49 3.04 -5.69 -5.59
C VAL A 49 2.57 -6.49 -4.37
N VAL A 50 2.76 -5.93 -3.18
CA VAL A 50 2.31 -6.49 -1.89
C VAL A 50 1.36 -5.48 -1.26
N SER A 51 0.06 -5.78 -1.20
CA SER A 51 -0.91 -4.80 -0.67
C SER A 51 -2.22 -5.41 -0.17
N TYR A 52 -2.82 -4.78 0.84
CA TYR A 52 -4.25 -4.86 1.12
C TYR A 52 -5.01 -4.07 0.05
N GLY A 53 -5.32 -4.71 -1.07
CA GLY A 53 -5.51 -4.03 -2.35
C GLY A 53 -6.79 -3.21 -2.47
N GLY A 54 -6.69 -2.08 -3.17
CA GLY A 54 -7.83 -1.31 -3.66
C GLY A 54 -7.49 -0.59 -4.97
N PRO A 55 -7.76 0.72 -5.11
CA PRO A 55 -7.54 1.42 -6.38
C PRO A 55 -6.06 1.53 -6.76
N ASP A 56 -5.14 1.43 -5.80
CA ASP A 56 -3.71 1.30 -6.04
C ASP A 56 -3.38 0.09 -6.92
N VAL A 57 -3.86 -1.10 -6.53
CA VAL A 57 -3.69 -2.34 -7.28
C VAL A 57 -4.42 -2.25 -8.62
N GLY A 58 -5.64 -1.72 -8.62
CA GLY A 58 -6.44 -1.55 -9.84
C GLY A 58 -5.74 -0.73 -10.91
N MET A 59 -5.21 0.44 -10.55
CA MET A 59 -4.51 1.31 -11.49
C MET A 59 -3.21 0.68 -12.01
N LEU A 60 -2.42 0.04 -11.14
CA LEU A 60 -1.19 -0.65 -11.55
C LEU A 60 -1.48 -1.86 -12.46
N ALA A 61 -2.56 -2.60 -12.20
CA ALA A 61 -3.01 -3.71 -13.03
C ALA A 61 -3.52 -3.23 -14.40
N ALA A 62 -4.25 -2.12 -14.45
CA ALA A 62 -4.75 -1.54 -15.69
C ALA A 62 -3.62 -1.01 -16.58
N ALA A 63 -2.60 -0.42 -15.96
CA ALA A 63 -1.40 0.07 -16.63
C ALA A 63 -0.36 -1.03 -16.96
N GLY A 64 -0.63 -2.29 -16.61
CA GLY A 64 0.28 -3.40 -16.91
C GLY A 64 1.61 -3.34 -16.16
N ARG A 65 1.64 -2.77 -14.95
CA ARG A 65 2.87 -2.59 -14.15
C ARG A 65 3.21 -3.79 -13.27
N ILE A 66 2.26 -4.72 -13.09
CA ILE A 66 2.35 -5.84 -12.14
C ILE A 66 2.80 -7.10 -12.87
N ARG A 67 3.90 -7.71 -12.42
CA ARG A 67 4.27 -9.10 -12.75
C ARG A 67 3.56 -10.08 -11.81
N ARG A 68 3.56 -9.77 -10.50
CA ARG A 68 2.99 -10.61 -9.45
C ARG A 68 2.29 -9.75 -8.41
N LEU A 69 1.14 -10.20 -7.93
CA LEU A 69 0.42 -9.59 -6.82
C LEU A 69 0.37 -10.55 -5.63
N VAL A 70 0.76 -10.08 -4.45
CA VAL A 70 0.52 -10.74 -3.16
C VAL A 70 -0.53 -9.90 -2.43
N THR A 71 -1.67 -10.49 -2.12
CA THR A 71 -2.79 -9.76 -1.54
C THR A 71 -3.79 -10.69 -0.84
N PRO A 72 -4.53 -10.22 0.18
CA PRO A 72 -5.64 -10.98 0.72
C PRO A 72 -7.00 -10.66 0.10
N PHE A 73 -7.13 -9.47 -0.49
CA PHE A 73 -8.32 -9.04 -1.21
C PHE A 73 -7.98 -7.82 -2.08
N VAL A 74 -8.83 -7.53 -3.06
CA VAL A 74 -8.78 -6.26 -3.79
C VAL A 74 -10.18 -5.66 -3.88
N THR A 75 -10.41 -4.56 -3.15
CA THR A 75 -11.73 -3.95 -2.98
C THR A 75 -11.69 -2.44 -3.03
N LEU A 76 -12.77 -1.84 -3.48
CA LEU A 76 -13.02 -0.40 -3.34
C LEU A 76 -13.95 -0.11 -2.15
N ASP A 77 -14.09 -1.05 -1.21
CA ASP A 77 -15.08 -1.14 -0.10
C ASP A 77 -16.55 -0.91 -0.50
N SER A 78 -16.95 0.28 -0.97
CA SER A 78 -18.32 0.55 -1.44
C SER A 78 -18.62 -0.15 -2.78
N ILE A 79 -17.58 -0.48 -3.56
CA ILE A 79 -17.68 -1.36 -4.72
C ILE A 79 -16.90 -2.64 -4.38
N PRO A 80 -17.58 -3.80 -4.24
CA PRO A 80 -16.99 -4.97 -3.59
C PRO A 80 -15.69 -5.49 -4.22
N LEU A 81 -15.58 -5.45 -5.55
CA LEU A 81 -14.44 -5.96 -6.28
C LEU A 81 -13.95 -4.90 -7.28
N GLU A 82 -12.67 -4.59 -7.20
CA GLU A 82 -12.02 -3.58 -8.02
C GLU A 82 -12.04 -4.00 -9.50
N PRO A 83 -12.61 -3.17 -10.40
CA PRO A 83 -12.92 -3.59 -11.77
C PRO A 83 -11.70 -3.79 -12.67
N HIS A 84 -10.63 -3.02 -12.48
CA HIS A 84 -9.43 -3.11 -13.31
C HIS A 84 -8.56 -4.31 -12.95
N TYR A 85 -8.45 -4.62 -11.67
CA TYR A 85 -7.92 -5.84 -11.09
C TYR A 85 -8.70 -7.05 -11.62
N ARG A 86 -10.04 -7.04 -11.53
CA ARG A 86 -10.87 -8.11 -12.08
C ARG A 86 -10.56 -8.37 -13.55
N ALA A 87 -10.63 -7.32 -14.38
CA ALA A 87 -10.36 -7.43 -15.81
C ALA A 87 -8.93 -7.91 -16.12
N ALA A 88 -7.95 -7.61 -15.25
CA ALA A 88 -6.58 -8.10 -15.39
C ALA A 88 -6.40 -9.55 -14.96
N ARG A 89 -7.10 -9.98 -13.91
CA ARG A 89 -7.13 -11.37 -13.45
C ARG A 89 -7.81 -12.30 -14.44
N GLU A 90 -8.97 -11.90 -14.97
CA GLU A 90 -9.74 -12.69 -15.94
C GLU A 90 -8.97 -12.97 -17.24
N ARG A 91 -8.07 -12.06 -17.65
CA ARG A 91 -7.18 -12.24 -18.81
C ARG A 91 -5.82 -12.86 -18.49
N GLY A 92 -5.56 -13.23 -17.24
CA GLY A 92 -4.29 -13.82 -16.82
C GLY A 92 -3.08 -12.87 -16.91
N ALA A 93 -3.27 -11.57 -16.68
CA ALA A 93 -2.23 -10.56 -16.91
C ALA A 93 -1.01 -10.64 -15.96
N PHE A 94 -1.16 -11.26 -14.79
CA PHE A 94 -0.11 -11.36 -13.76
C PHE A 94 -0.33 -12.56 -12.84
N GLU A 95 0.75 -12.98 -12.16
CA GLU A 95 0.71 -14.02 -11.14
C GLU A 95 0.02 -13.53 -9.86
N LEU A 96 -0.78 -14.38 -9.21
CA LEU A 96 -1.45 -14.04 -7.96
C LEU A 96 -1.01 -15.01 -6.86
N MET A 97 -0.62 -14.44 -5.72
CA MET A 97 -0.52 -15.12 -4.44
C MET A 97 -1.62 -14.57 -3.53
N GLU A 98 -2.80 -15.20 -3.60
CA GLU A 98 -3.94 -14.85 -2.77
C GLU A 98 -3.86 -15.60 -1.45
N ILE A 99 -3.77 -14.88 -0.34
CA ILE A 99 -3.59 -15.46 1.01
C ILE A 99 -4.62 -14.89 1.97
N ASP A 100 -4.81 -15.52 3.13
CA ASP A 100 -5.67 -14.95 4.15
C ASP A 100 -5.08 -13.64 4.73
N GLU A 101 -5.94 -12.76 5.21
CA GLU A 101 -5.59 -11.46 5.79
C GLU A 101 -4.59 -11.57 6.96
N ALA A 102 -4.79 -12.56 7.85
CA ALA A 102 -3.90 -12.84 8.96
C ALA A 102 -2.56 -13.40 8.46
N MET A 103 -2.56 -14.22 7.40
CA MET A 103 -1.32 -14.68 6.76
C MET A 103 -0.54 -13.49 6.20
N PHE A 104 -1.22 -12.55 5.54
CA PHE A 104 -0.57 -11.35 5.02
C PHE A 104 0.09 -10.53 6.14
N MET A 105 -0.64 -10.27 7.22
CA MET A 105 -0.15 -9.56 8.39
C MET A 105 1.08 -10.27 9.01
N TRP A 106 1.00 -11.58 9.23
CA TRP A 106 2.11 -12.34 9.80
C TRP A 106 3.31 -12.45 8.85
N GLY A 107 3.09 -12.43 7.54
CA GLY A 107 4.15 -12.34 6.54
C GLY A 107 4.93 -11.02 6.64
N LEU A 108 4.24 -9.89 6.84
CA LEU A 108 4.88 -8.59 7.10
C LEU A 108 5.62 -8.59 8.44
N HIS A 109 5.02 -9.12 9.52
CA HIS A 109 5.70 -9.25 10.80
C HIS A 109 6.96 -10.11 10.72
N ALA A 110 6.94 -11.22 9.98
CA ALA A 110 8.11 -12.06 9.77
C ALA A 110 9.23 -11.26 9.07
N ALA A 111 8.88 -10.46 8.06
CA ALA A 111 9.84 -9.58 7.37
C ALA A 111 10.41 -8.50 8.29
N ALA A 112 9.57 -7.75 9.00
CA ALA A 112 9.96 -6.70 9.95
C ALA A 112 10.89 -7.24 11.06
N ASN A 113 10.64 -8.45 11.54
CA ASN A 113 11.46 -9.11 12.57
C ASN A 113 12.68 -9.86 11.99
N ARG A 114 12.89 -9.82 10.67
CA ARG A 114 13.96 -10.53 9.95
C ARG A 114 13.95 -12.04 10.17
N LEU A 115 12.75 -12.61 10.37
CA LEU A 115 12.51 -14.04 10.45
C LEU A 115 12.22 -14.60 9.03
N PRO A 116 12.49 -15.88 8.77
CA PRO A 116 12.19 -16.49 7.47
C PRO A 116 10.68 -16.73 7.27
N PHE A 117 9.96 -17.03 8.36
CA PHE A 117 8.52 -17.27 8.38
C PHE A 117 7.96 -17.06 9.79
N LEU A 118 6.64 -16.99 9.91
CA LEU A 118 5.92 -17.13 11.19
C LEU A 118 4.81 -18.19 11.07
N PRO A 119 4.59 -19.01 12.11
CA PRO A 119 3.51 -20.00 12.11
C PRO A 119 2.14 -19.32 12.21
N VAL A 120 1.18 -19.71 11.37
CA VAL A 120 -0.18 -19.17 11.34
C VAL A 120 -1.21 -20.28 11.09
N ARG A 121 -2.36 -20.20 11.77
CA ARG A 121 -3.45 -21.17 11.62
C ARG A 121 -4.26 -20.94 10.34
N ALA A 122 -4.43 -19.67 9.96
CA ALA A 122 -5.12 -19.27 8.74
C ALA A 122 -4.48 -19.91 7.49
N GLY A 123 -5.31 -20.23 6.51
CA GLY A 123 -4.94 -20.97 5.30
C GLY A 123 -5.17 -22.48 5.40
N THR A 124 -5.00 -23.10 6.57
CA THR A 124 -5.32 -24.52 6.76
C THR A 124 -6.83 -24.75 6.64
N GLY A 125 -7.23 -25.78 5.89
CA GLY A 125 -8.64 -26.11 5.66
C GLY A 125 -9.35 -25.25 4.62
N SER A 126 -8.65 -24.29 4.00
CA SER A 126 -9.13 -23.52 2.85
C SER A 126 -8.35 -23.87 1.58
N ASP A 127 -8.75 -23.28 0.46
CA ASP A 127 -8.06 -23.44 -0.82
C ASP A 127 -6.73 -22.66 -0.91
N VAL A 128 -6.38 -21.83 0.08
CA VAL A 128 -5.15 -21.00 0.06
C VAL A 128 -3.91 -21.87 -0.16
N MET A 129 -3.82 -23.03 0.49
CA MET A 129 -2.68 -23.95 0.32
C MET A 129 -2.66 -24.61 -1.06
N ARG A 130 -3.84 -24.84 -1.67
CA ARG A 130 -3.98 -25.43 -3.00
C ARG A 130 -3.59 -24.45 -4.09
N VAL A 131 -4.01 -23.19 -3.98
CA VAL A 131 -3.74 -22.16 -4.99
C VAL A 131 -2.35 -21.53 -4.85
N ASN A 132 -1.68 -21.73 -3.71
CA ASN A 132 -0.30 -21.30 -3.47
C ASN A 132 0.61 -22.50 -3.18
N PRO A 133 0.98 -23.31 -4.18
CA PRO A 133 1.76 -24.54 -3.98
C PRO A 133 3.19 -24.30 -3.46
N GLY A 134 3.64 -23.04 -3.35
CA GLY A 134 4.89 -22.66 -2.69
C GLY A 134 4.81 -22.60 -1.16
N LEU A 135 3.61 -22.51 -0.57
CA LEU A 135 3.44 -22.50 0.88
C LEU A 135 3.80 -23.86 1.50
N ARG A 136 4.31 -23.82 2.74
CA ARG A 136 4.74 -25.00 3.50
C ARG A 136 4.17 -24.93 4.92
N THR A 137 4.27 -26.02 5.64
CA THR A 137 3.84 -26.13 7.03
C THR A 137 5.03 -26.32 7.97
N VAL A 138 4.81 -26.06 9.26
CA VAL A 138 5.76 -26.31 10.35
C VAL A 138 5.02 -26.99 11.50
N THR A 139 5.65 -27.98 12.12
CA THR A 139 5.10 -28.71 13.26
C THR A 139 5.73 -28.20 14.55
N SER A 140 4.90 -27.96 15.57
CA SER A 140 5.32 -27.57 16.91
C SER A 140 6.29 -28.61 17.49
N PRO A 141 7.42 -28.18 18.08
CA PRO A 141 8.33 -29.08 18.77
C PRO A 141 7.90 -29.38 20.21
N TYR A 142 6.76 -28.86 20.67
CA TYR A 142 6.20 -29.07 22.00
C TYR A 142 5.11 -30.16 22.00
N ASP A 143 4.63 -30.55 23.20
CA ASP A 143 3.70 -31.68 23.39
C ASP A 143 2.38 -31.56 22.59
N ASP A 144 1.98 -30.34 22.19
CA ASP A 144 0.79 -30.12 21.37
C ASP A 144 0.91 -30.71 19.95
N GLY A 145 2.13 -30.82 19.41
CA GLY A 145 2.42 -31.34 18.08
C GLY A 145 1.66 -30.66 16.93
N GLU A 146 1.15 -29.44 17.13
CA GLU A 146 0.30 -28.76 16.14
C GLU A 146 1.07 -28.46 14.86
N THR A 147 0.43 -28.72 13.71
CA THR A 147 0.98 -28.34 12.40
C THR A 147 0.26 -27.11 11.87
N LEU A 148 1.03 -26.04 11.64
CA LEU A 148 0.56 -24.72 11.20
C LEU A 148 1.18 -24.35 9.84
N VAL A 149 0.59 -23.37 9.14
CA VAL A 149 1.22 -22.82 7.92
C VAL A 149 2.46 -22.03 8.33
N ALA A 150 3.58 -22.28 7.66
CA ALA A 150 4.79 -21.50 7.79
C ALA A 150 4.73 -20.33 6.80
N MET A 151 4.06 -19.24 7.17
CA MET A 151 3.86 -18.10 6.29
C MET A 151 5.20 -17.38 6.04
N PRO A 152 5.71 -17.35 4.80
CA PRO A 152 7.02 -16.76 4.51
C PRO A 152 7.01 -15.24 4.74
N ALA A 153 8.18 -14.70 5.08
CA ALA A 153 8.37 -13.27 5.18
C ALA A 153 8.09 -12.54 3.87
N LEU A 154 7.21 -11.53 3.91
CA LEU A 154 6.92 -10.63 2.81
C LEU A 154 7.96 -9.50 2.79
N ARG A 155 9.18 -9.82 2.38
CA ARG A 155 10.29 -8.85 2.28
C ARG A 155 10.06 -7.90 1.11
N LEU A 156 10.27 -6.61 1.35
CA LEU A 156 9.99 -5.56 0.37
C LEU A 156 11.30 -4.83 0.01
N ASP A 157 11.46 -4.49 -1.27
CA ASP A 157 12.55 -3.60 -1.70
C ASP A 157 12.21 -2.14 -1.34
N ALA A 158 10.93 -1.78 -1.53
CA ALA A 158 10.41 -0.47 -1.16
C ALA A 158 8.99 -0.55 -0.58
N ALA A 159 8.64 0.42 0.27
CA ALA A 159 7.28 0.65 0.75
C ALA A 159 6.82 2.07 0.44
N LEU A 160 5.56 2.20 0.00
CA LEU A 160 4.85 3.47 -0.15
C LEU A 160 3.70 3.50 0.85
N VAL A 161 3.64 4.53 1.70
CA VAL A 161 2.56 4.70 2.68
C VAL A 161 2.09 6.16 2.75
N HIS A 162 0.91 6.39 3.32
CA HIS A 162 0.36 7.73 3.50
C HIS A 162 -0.14 7.92 4.92
N VAL A 163 0.17 9.07 5.53
CA VAL A 163 -0.22 9.42 6.90
C VAL A 163 -0.75 10.85 6.97
N ASN A 164 -1.43 11.20 8.05
CA ASN A 164 -1.97 12.55 8.21
C ASN A 164 -0.86 13.59 8.37
N ARG A 165 0.11 13.33 9.25
CA ARG A 165 1.20 14.27 9.52
C ARG A 165 2.54 13.55 9.51
N ALA A 166 3.58 14.22 9.07
CA ALA A 166 4.96 13.76 9.26
C ALA A 166 5.88 14.92 9.63
N ASP A 167 7.06 14.64 10.16
CA ASP A 167 8.13 15.64 10.24
C ASP A 167 9.19 15.41 9.15
N ARG A 168 10.06 16.40 8.95
CA ARG A 168 11.18 16.34 7.99
C ARG A 168 12.18 15.22 8.26
N ARG A 169 12.07 14.53 9.41
CA ARG A 169 12.99 13.46 9.84
C ARG A 169 12.43 12.06 9.56
N GLY A 170 11.15 11.96 9.16
CA GLY A 170 10.47 10.70 8.89
C GLY A 170 9.73 10.11 10.07
N ASN A 171 9.41 10.88 11.11
CA ASN A 171 8.37 10.45 12.05
C ASN A 171 7.00 10.72 11.41
N GLY A 172 6.11 9.73 11.41
CA GLY A 172 4.78 9.83 10.80
C GLY A 172 3.68 9.52 11.81
N GLN A 173 2.56 10.22 11.66
CA GLN A 173 1.42 10.18 12.57
C GLN A 173 0.13 9.98 11.79
N TYR A 174 -0.64 8.96 12.20
CA TYR A 174 -2.02 8.78 11.76
C TYR A 174 -2.97 9.45 12.76
N LEU A 175 -4.06 10.04 12.29
CA LEU A 175 -5.08 10.68 13.14
C LEU A 175 -6.46 10.03 13.00
N GLY A 176 -6.61 9.14 12.02
CA GLY A 176 -7.83 8.37 11.81
C GLY A 176 -8.06 7.29 12.86
N PRO A 177 -9.19 6.59 12.77
CA PRO A 177 -9.56 5.56 13.75
C PRO A 177 -8.68 4.30 13.68
N ASP A 178 -7.90 4.14 12.61
CA ASP A 178 -7.15 2.91 12.32
C ASP A 178 -5.73 3.25 11.81
N PRO A 179 -4.67 2.66 12.40
CA PRO A 179 -3.31 2.75 11.88
C PRO A 179 -3.11 1.93 10.59
N TYR A 180 -4.00 0.99 10.30
CA TYR A 180 -3.78 -0.09 9.32
C TYR A 180 -2.47 -0.83 9.65
N PHE A 181 -1.63 -1.05 8.64
CA PHE A 181 -0.37 -1.80 8.77
C PHE A 181 0.81 -1.00 8.19
N ASP A 182 0.68 0.34 8.12
CA ASP A 182 1.63 1.22 7.43
C ASP A 182 3.03 1.18 8.05
N ASP A 183 3.12 1.00 9.37
CA ASP A 183 4.37 0.77 10.09
C ASP A 183 5.03 -0.54 9.71
N LEU A 184 4.26 -1.63 9.64
CA LEU A 184 4.79 -2.93 9.21
C LEU A 184 5.27 -2.90 7.76
N PHE A 185 4.61 -2.17 6.87
CA PHE A 185 5.12 -1.95 5.51
C PHE A 185 6.48 -1.24 5.53
N CYS A 186 6.63 -0.19 6.34
CA CYS A 186 7.90 0.52 6.48
C CYS A 186 9.00 -0.36 7.09
N GLU A 187 8.67 -1.17 8.09
CA GLU A 187 9.62 -2.06 8.77
C GLU A 187 10.03 -3.27 7.94
N ALA A 188 9.14 -3.78 7.09
CA ALA A 188 9.40 -4.91 6.18
C ALA A 188 10.20 -4.53 4.93
N ALA A 189 10.42 -3.24 4.68
CA ALA A 189 11.06 -2.72 3.47
C ALA A 189 12.53 -2.31 3.69
N GLN A 190 13.34 -2.44 2.63
CA GLN A 190 14.69 -1.89 2.62
C GLN A 190 14.69 -0.36 2.56
N THR A 191 13.73 0.22 1.84
CA THR A 191 13.49 1.66 1.76
C THR A 191 12.01 1.97 1.93
N ALA A 192 11.66 3.07 2.60
CA ALA A 192 10.25 3.46 2.75
C ALA A 192 10.04 4.94 2.46
N TYR A 193 8.99 5.25 1.70
CA TYR A 193 8.61 6.59 1.30
C TYR A 193 7.23 6.89 1.86
N VAL A 194 7.18 7.89 2.74
CA VAL A 194 5.98 8.30 3.46
C VAL A 194 5.46 9.57 2.84
N SER A 195 4.29 9.52 2.23
CA SER A 195 3.55 10.73 1.88
C SER A 195 2.69 11.19 3.07
N CYS A 196 2.46 12.49 3.20
CA CYS A 196 1.60 13.03 4.24
C CYS A 196 0.79 14.25 3.81
N GLU A 197 -0.35 14.49 4.46
CA GLU A 197 -1.16 15.68 4.23
C GLU A 197 -0.43 16.97 4.62
N ARG A 198 0.40 16.91 5.67
CA ARG A 198 1.18 18.06 6.14
C ARG A 198 2.49 17.64 6.79
N ILE A 199 3.55 18.36 6.46
CA ILE A 199 4.80 18.32 7.21
C ILE A 199 4.72 19.32 8.38
N VAL A 200 4.99 18.85 9.59
CA VAL A 200 4.99 19.65 10.82
C VAL A 200 6.34 19.56 11.53
N ASP A 201 6.59 20.49 12.46
CA ASP A 201 7.74 20.37 13.35
C ASP A 201 7.60 19.16 14.28
N THR A 202 8.72 18.51 14.63
CA THR A 202 8.71 17.32 15.51
C THR A 202 7.98 17.59 16.83
N ALA A 203 8.04 18.81 17.36
CA ALA A 203 7.39 19.18 18.61
C ALA A 203 5.85 19.23 18.51
N GLU A 204 5.30 19.45 17.31
CA GLU A 204 3.86 19.52 17.08
C GLU A 204 3.21 18.13 17.03
N LEU A 205 3.96 17.12 16.60
CA LEU A 205 3.49 15.74 16.49
C LEU A 205 2.89 15.18 17.80
N THR A 206 3.45 15.53 18.96
CA THR A 206 2.93 15.08 20.27
C THR A 206 2.10 16.13 21.00
N LYS A 207 1.88 17.31 20.40
CA LYS A 207 1.26 18.44 21.11
C LYS A 207 -0.26 18.29 21.23
N GLU A 208 -0.89 17.80 20.17
CA GLU A 208 -2.36 17.78 20.03
C GLU A 208 -2.94 16.36 19.92
N ALA A 209 -2.09 15.33 19.84
CA ALA A 209 -2.50 13.95 19.65
C ALA A 209 -1.70 13.01 20.55
N ALA A 210 -2.33 11.87 20.87
CA ALA A 210 -1.77 10.89 21.79
C ALA A 210 -0.49 10.26 21.20
N PRO A 211 0.60 10.05 21.97
CA PRO A 211 1.87 9.55 21.43
C PRO A 211 1.78 8.20 20.69
N GLN A 212 0.76 7.39 20.96
CA GLN A 212 0.48 6.13 20.27
C GLN A 212 0.17 6.31 18.78
N THR A 213 -0.29 7.50 18.39
CA THR A 213 -0.55 7.86 16.99
C THR A 213 0.71 8.05 16.17
N LEU A 214 1.87 8.24 16.82
CA LEU A 214 3.18 8.30 16.18
C LEU A 214 3.67 6.90 15.83
N LEU A 215 3.05 6.29 14.84
CA LEU A 215 3.29 4.90 14.50
C LEU A 215 4.59 4.74 13.69
N ILE A 216 4.77 5.57 12.65
CA ILE A 216 5.94 5.49 11.77
C ILE A 216 7.13 6.19 12.42
N LYS A 217 8.26 5.49 12.50
CA LYS A 217 9.47 5.97 13.19
C LYS A 217 10.53 6.38 12.18
N ARG A 218 11.27 7.46 12.48
CA ARG A 218 12.34 7.98 11.62
C ARG A 218 13.39 6.98 11.13
N HIS A 219 13.57 5.82 11.77
CA HIS A 219 14.60 4.86 11.39
C HIS A 219 14.15 3.92 10.26
N THR A 220 12.85 3.80 10.00
CA THR A 220 12.29 2.97 8.91
C THR A 220 12.02 3.78 7.65
N VAL A 221 12.09 5.11 7.72
CA VAL A 221 11.74 6.02 6.61
C VAL A 221 12.97 6.51 5.86
N THR A 222 12.95 6.40 4.54
CA THR A 222 13.98 6.93 3.62
C THR A 222 13.63 8.34 3.15
N GLY A 223 12.36 8.58 2.80
CA GLY A 223 11.89 9.86 2.27
C GLY A 223 10.51 10.28 2.76
N VAL A 224 10.28 11.59 2.85
CA VAL A 224 9.01 12.20 3.26
C VAL A 224 8.51 13.12 2.15
N VAL A 225 7.26 12.95 1.74
CA VAL A 225 6.63 13.73 0.66
C VAL A 225 5.40 14.44 1.21
N GLU A 226 5.36 15.77 1.16
CA GLU A 226 4.13 16.51 1.44
C GLU A 226 3.21 16.41 0.21
N ALA A 227 2.05 15.80 0.38
CA ALA A 227 1.05 15.58 -0.66
C ALA A 227 -0.35 15.82 -0.07
N PRO A 228 -0.80 17.08 0.01
CA PRO A 228 -2.16 17.41 0.45
C PRO A 228 -3.19 16.78 -0.49
N ASN A 229 -4.25 16.20 0.07
CA ASN A 229 -5.22 15.38 -0.64
C ASN A 229 -4.57 14.17 -1.36
N GLY A 230 -3.45 13.69 -0.82
CA GLY A 230 -2.58 12.70 -1.47
C GLY A 230 -3.14 11.28 -1.45
N ALA A 231 -4.08 10.99 -0.56
CA ALA A 231 -4.80 9.73 -0.54
C ALA A 231 -6.03 9.70 -1.46
N HIS A 232 -6.43 10.84 -2.02
CA HIS A 232 -7.58 10.92 -2.91
C HIS A 232 -7.46 9.94 -4.09
N PHE A 233 -8.52 9.19 -4.43
CA PHE A 233 -9.90 9.31 -3.95
C PHE A 233 -10.24 8.43 -2.74
N THR A 234 -9.26 7.77 -2.11
CA THR A 234 -9.47 7.01 -0.87
C THR A 234 -9.68 7.94 0.32
N SER A 235 -10.20 7.42 1.44
CA SER A 235 -10.36 8.22 2.66
C SER A 235 -9.02 8.58 3.31
N CYS A 236 -8.95 9.69 4.03
CA CYS A 236 -7.85 10.01 4.95
C CYS A 236 -8.44 10.65 6.21
N ALA A 237 -9.06 9.84 7.06
CA ALA A 237 -9.68 10.35 8.29
C ALA A 237 -8.61 10.94 9.24
N PRO A 238 -8.90 12.04 9.96
CA PRO A 238 -10.15 12.80 9.95
C PRO A 238 -10.22 13.86 8.84
N GLU A 239 -9.19 14.02 8.01
CA GLU A 239 -9.07 15.16 7.07
C GLU A 239 -10.14 15.14 5.99
N TYR A 240 -10.41 13.95 5.43
CA TYR A 240 -11.48 13.76 4.46
C TYR A 240 -11.97 12.33 4.39
N GLY A 241 -13.26 12.20 4.05
CA GLY A 241 -13.87 10.92 3.68
C GLY A 241 -13.43 10.47 2.28
N ARG A 242 -13.86 9.27 1.90
CA ARG A 242 -13.67 8.80 0.52
C ARG A 242 -14.52 9.63 -0.45
N ASP A 243 -13.97 9.98 -1.59
CA ASP A 243 -14.75 10.56 -2.68
C ASP A 243 -15.50 9.43 -3.42
N GLU A 244 -16.72 9.14 -2.97
CA GLU A 244 -17.56 8.09 -3.55
C GLU A 244 -17.97 8.39 -4.99
N ALA A 245 -18.17 9.68 -5.34
CA ALA A 245 -18.55 10.08 -6.69
C ALA A 245 -17.40 9.84 -7.67
N PHE A 246 -16.19 10.24 -7.28
CA PHE A 246 -14.98 10.02 -8.07
C PHE A 246 -14.61 8.53 -8.13
N GLN A 247 -14.75 7.79 -7.03
CA GLN A 247 -14.53 6.35 -7.04
C GLN A 247 -15.48 5.63 -8.00
N LYS A 248 -16.77 5.99 -8.00
CA LYS A 248 -17.74 5.45 -8.96
C LYS A 248 -17.34 5.78 -10.40
N ARG A 249 -16.90 7.01 -10.66
CA ARG A 249 -16.38 7.43 -11.97
C ARG A 249 -15.17 6.62 -12.40
N TYR A 250 -14.18 6.45 -11.52
CA TYR A 250 -13.02 5.59 -11.76
C TYR A 250 -13.48 4.18 -12.14
N ALA A 251 -14.37 3.58 -11.35
CA ALA A 251 -14.81 2.21 -11.54
C ALA A 251 -15.63 1.96 -12.82
N THR A 252 -16.32 2.99 -13.35
CA THR A 252 -17.18 2.86 -14.53
C THR A 252 -16.59 3.44 -15.81
N THR A 253 -15.51 4.23 -15.72
CA THR A 253 -14.87 4.84 -16.89
C THR A 253 -13.89 3.85 -17.53
N PRO A 254 -13.93 3.63 -18.86
CA PRO A 254 -12.91 2.82 -19.53
C PRO A 254 -11.49 3.32 -19.23
N TRP A 255 -10.58 2.40 -18.89
CA TRP A 255 -9.25 2.75 -18.39
C TRP A 255 -8.51 3.79 -19.24
N ALA A 256 -8.48 3.62 -20.57
CA ALA A 256 -7.79 4.53 -21.47
C ALA A 256 -8.32 5.98 -21.38
N GLN A 257 -9.64 6.14 -21.19
CA GLN A 257 -10.27 7.45 -21.02
C GLN A 257 -9.97 8.03 -19.64
N PHE A 258 -10.02 7.20 -18.58
CA PHE A 258 -9.66 7.62 -17.23
C PHE A 258 -8.20 8.09 -17.15
N ALA A 259 -7.28 7.29 -17.68
CA ALA A 259 -5.85 7.58 -17.68
C ALA A 259 -5.52 8.84 -18.48
N ALA A 260 -6.09 9.00 -19.68
CA ALA A 260 -5.88 10.21 -20.49
C ALA A 260 -6.35 11.48 -19.77
N ARG A 261 -7.45 11.41 -19.00
CA ARG A 261 -8.01 12.57 -18.31
C ARG A 261 -7.32 12.90 -16.98
N PHE A 262 -6.97 11.88 -16.20
CA PHE A 262 -6.55 12.08 -14.80
C PHE A 262 -5.09 11.73 -14.53
N LEU A 263 -4.39 11.01 -15.43
CA LEU A 263 -3.05 10.49 -15.19
C LEU A 263 -1.99 11.02 -16.19
N GLY A 264 -2.37 11.90 -17.12
CA GLY A 264 -1.47 12.45 -18.14
C GLY A 264 -0.56 13.58 -17.68
N GLY A 265 -0.73 14.08 -16.45
CA GLY A 265 0.06 15.18 -15.87
C GLY A 265 0.55 14.86 -14.46
N ASP A 266 1.20 15.83 -13.83
CA ASP A 266 1.68 15.73 -12.46
C ASP A 266 0.53 15.72 -11.42
N GLU A 267 0.90 15.68 -10.13
CA GLU A 267 -0.10 15.68 -9.05
C GLU A 267 -0.96 16.95 -9.05
N GLN A 268 -0.40 18.11 -9.42
CA GLN A 268 -1.16 19.35 -9.46
C GLN A 268 -2.21 19.32 -10.58
N ALA A 269 -1.86 18.76 -11.75
CA ALA A 269 -2.79 18.55 -12.84
C ALA A 269 -3.93 17.61 -12.43
N TYR A 270 -3.64 16.51 -11.72
CA TYR A 270 -4.66 15.63 -11.16
C TYR A 270 -5.61 16.38 -10.22
N GLN A 271 -5.07 17.10 -9.24
CA GLN A 271 -5.86 17.84 -8.24
C GLN A 271 -6.72 18.93 -8.87
N SER A 272 -6.28 19.56 -9.95
CA SER A 272 -7.10 20.51 -10.72
C SER A 272 -8.19 19.80 -11.53
N ALA A 273 -7.86 18.71 -12.20
CA ALA A 273 -8.80 17.96 -13.02
C ALA A 273 -9.97 17.37 -12.21
N ILE A 274 -9.76 16.99 -10.95
CA ILE A 274 -10.83 16.49 -10.08
C ILE A 274 -11.76 17.61 -9.56
N ARG A 275 -11.26 18.85 -9.44
CA ARG A 275 -12.09 20.03 -9.04
C ARG A 275 -12.97 20.54 -10.17
N GLU A 276 -12.49 20.43 -11.41
CA GLU A 276 -13.20 20.90 -12.61
C GLU A 276 -14.21 19.88 -13.14
N ALA A 277 -14.18 18.65 -12.64
CA ALA A 277 -15.01 17.56 -13.15
C ALA A 277 -16.32 17.44 -12.34
N PRO A 278 -17.47 17.95 -12.85
CA PRO A 278 -18.74 17.95 -12.14
C PRO A 278 -19.22 16.54 -11.79
#